data_AF-A0A945QJU8-F1
#
_entry.id   AF-A0A945QJU8-F1
#
_cell.length_a   1.000
_cell.length_b   1.000
_cell.length_c   1.000
_cell.angle_alpha   90.00
_cell.angle_beta   90.00
_cell.angle_gamma   90.00
#
_symmetry.space_group_name_H-M   'P 1'
#
loop_
_entity.id
_entity.type
_entity.pdbx_description
1 polymer ?
#
loop_
_entity_poly.entity_id
_entity_poly.type
_entity_poly.pdbx_seq_one_letter_code
_entity_poly.pdbx_strand_id
1 'polypeptide(L)'
;ILRDWTHLDFHGLPFVEASPGRPTHAPTLAGHFAVLPAAIVRHPLDQWLSIRRLVVIQGRIDMAGYMRGYRLFAENAAHIPYIRYEDFTADPGSALRRLCDGLEAPFDPGFATRWARYKNVTGDRQHGPGAEATEILPAQRHRPDEALLAAAADNADYRRALDILGYDHPV
;
A
#
# COMPACT_ATOMS: atom_id res chain seq x y z
N ILE A 1 -2.60 7.43 -15.79
CA ILE A 1 -2.25 6.69 -14.56
C ILE A 1 -3.47 5.87 -14.16
N LEU A 2 -3.29 4.58 -13.89
CA LEU A 2 -4.35 3.68 -13.42
C LEU A 2 -3.99 3.20 -12.01
N ARG A 3 -4.96 3.22 -11.08
CA ARG A 3 -4.77 2.65 -9.74
C ARG A 3 -5.09 1.17 -9.78
N ASP A 4 -4.16 0.36 -9.31
CA ASP A 4 -4.37 -1.08 -9.21
C ASP A 4 -5.05 -1.48 -7.89
N TRP A 5 -5.82 -2.57 -7.93
CA TRP A 5 -6.51 -3.16 -6.77
C TRP A 5 -5.73 -4.39 -6.29
N THR A 6 -4.47 -4.19 -5.93
CA THR A 6 -3.52 -5.26 -5.59
C THR A 6 -3.98 -6.18 -4.45
N HIS A 7 -4.87 -5.72 -3.57
CA HIS A 7 -5.44 -6.56 -2.52
C HIS A 7 -6.21 -7.78 -3.07
N LEU A 8 -6.83 -7.68 -4.24
CA LEU A 8 -7.46 -8.83 -4.91
C LEU A 8 -6.41 -9.85 -5.35
N ASP A 9 -5.31 -9.35 -5.91
CA ASP A 9 -4.22 -10.17 -6.43
C ASP A 9 -3.46 -10.91 -5.32
N PHE A 10 -3.30 -10.30 -4.14
CA PHE A 10 -2.43 -10.83 -3.08
C PHE A 10 -3.15 -11.35 -1.83
N HIS A 11 -4.36 -10.87 -1.52
CA HIS A 11 -5.14 -11.34 -0.38
C HIS A 11 -6.39 -12.09 -0.81
N GLY A 12 -7.02 -11.63 -1.89
CA GLY A 12 -8.18 -12.23 -2.53
C GLY A 12 -9.49 -12.08 -1.76
N LEU A 13 -9.48 -12.31 -0.45
CA LEU A 13 -10.67 -12.33 0.38
C LEU A 13 -11.22 -10.92 0.68
N PRO A 14 -12.56 -10.76 0.76
CA PRO A 14 -13.60 -11.77 0.54
C PRO A 14 -14.06 -11.90 -0.93
N PHE A 15 -13.34 -11.33 -1.89
CA PHE A 15 -13.84 -11.11 -3.25
C PHE A 15 -13.51 -12.26 -4.21
N VAL A 16 -12.39 -12.93 -4.02
CA VAL A 16 -11.98 -14.12 -4.78
C VAL A 16 -11.55 -15.23 -3.81
N GLU A 17 -11.90 -16.47 -4.18
CA GLU A 17 -11.69 -17.65 -3.35
C GLU A 17 -10.21 -18.01 -3.18
N ALA A 18 -9.40 -17.78 -4.22
CA ALA A 18 -7.96 -17.96 -4.19
C ALA A 18 -7.24 -16.74 -4.77
N SER A 19 -6.31 -16.18 -4.00
CA SER A 19 -5.44 -15.11 -4.46
C SER A 19 -4.43 -15.63 -5.50
N PRO A 20 -4.26 -14.95 -6.64
CA PRO A 20 -3.22 -15.27 -7.63
C PRO A 20 -1.78 -15.21 -7.08
N GLY A 21 -1.54 -14.42 -6.02
CA GLY A 21 -0.22 -14.22 -5.44
C GLY A 21 0.74 -13.44 -6.34
N ARG A 22 0.23 -12.77 -7.38
CA ARG A 22 1.00 -12.02 -8.38
C ARG A 22 0.14 -10.91 -8.99
N PRO A 23 0.74 -9.82 -9.50
CA PRO A 23 0.00 -8.79 -10.22
C PRO A 23 -0.68 -9.39 -11.44
N THR A 24 -1.98 -9.11 -11.62
CA THR A 24 -2.72 -9.55 -12.80
C THR A 24 -2.99 -8.40 -13.78
N HIS A 25 -3.23 -7.21 -13.25
CA HIS A 25 -3.67 -6.07 -14.05
C HIS A 25 -2.58 -5.51 -14.98
N ALA A 26 -1.37 -5.28 -14.47
CA ALA A 26 -0.26 -4.77 -15.28
C ALA A 26 0.10 -5.70 -16.46
N PRO A 27 0.26 -7.03 -16.27
CA PRO A 27 0.46 -7.96 -17.38
C PRO A 27 -0.68 -7.97 -18.40
N THR A 28 -1.94 -7.85 -17.96
CA THR A 28 -3.08 -7.77 -18.89
C THR A 28 -3.02 -6.52 -19.77
N LEU A 29 -2.63 -5.38 -19.22
CA LEU A 29 -2.48 -4.14 -19.99
C LEU A 29 -1.25 -4.12 -20.88
N ALA A 30 -0.18 -4.84 -20.52
CA ALA A 30 1.08 -4.88 -21.27
C ALA A 30 0.92 -5.42 -22.70
N GLY A 31 -0.15 -6.14 -23.00
CA GLY A 31 -0.48 -6.57 -24.37
C GLY A 31 -0.96 -5.43 -25.30
N HIS A 32 -1.34 -4.28 -24.73
CA HIS A 32 -1.94 -3.15 -25.46
C HIS A 32 -1.24 -1.81 -25.20
N PHE A 33 -0.47 -1.69 -24.12
CA PHE A 33 0.15 -0.45 -23.68
C PHE A 33 1.57 -0.69 -23.17
N ALA A 34 2.43 0.33 -23.26
CA ALA A 34 3.65 0.38 -22.47
C ALA A 34 3.26 0.69 -21.01
N VAL A 35 3.42 -0.29 -20.11
CA VAL A 35 3.01 -0.18 -18.71
C VAL A 35 4.24 0.10 -17.85
N LEU A 36 4.22 1.23 -17.13
CA LEU A 36 5.21 1.59 -16.12
C LEU A 36 4.61 1.32 -14.73
N PRO A 37 5.03 0.25 -14.02
CA PRO A 37 4.52 -0.06 -12.70
C PRO A 37 5.25 0.77 -11.64
N ALA A 38 4.51 1.19 -10.61
CA ALA A 38 5.09 1.70 -9.38
C ALA A 38 4.18 1.35 -8.19
N ALA A 39 4.76 1.26 -7.00
CA ALA A 39 4.04 0.92 -5.78
C ALA A 39 4.22 1.97 -4.67
N ILE A 40 3.19 2.10 -3.83
CA ILE A 40 3.33 2.66 -2.50
C ILE A 40 3.15 1.52 -1.52
N VAL A 41 4.15 1.31 -0.67
CA VAL A 41 4.15 0.28 0.37
C VAL A 41 3.98 0.93 1.74
N ARG A 42 3.52 0.21 2.75
CA ARG A 42 3.32 0.73 4.10
C ARG A 42 3.75 -0.30 5.13
N HIS A 43 4.19 0.09 6.32
CA HIS A 43 4.54 -0.88 7.36
C HIS A 43 3.44 -1.96 7.53
N PRO A 44 3.77 -3.27 7.48
CA PRO A 44 2.76 -4.34 7.38
C PRO A 44 1.76 -4.36 8.54
N LEU A 45 2.19 -4.06 9.77
CA LEU A 45 1.28 -3.99 10.92
C LEU A 45 0.35 -2.78 10.86
N ASP A 46 0.83 -1.66 10.34
CA ASP A 46 0.03 -0.44 10.23
C ASP A 46 -1.07 -0.65 9.19
N GLN A 47 -0.73 -1.33 8.08
CA GLN A 47 -1.70 -1.70 7.07
C GLN A 47 -2.67 -2.78 7.56
N TRP A 48 -2.21 -3.79 8.31
CA TRP A 48 -3.06 -4.77 8.96
C TRP A 48 -4.07 -4.14 9.92
N LEU A 49 -3.61 -3.24 10.80
CA LEU A 49 -4.44 -2.52 11.75
C LEU A 49 -5.47 -1.61 11.06
N SER A 50 -5.12 -1.05 9.91
CA SER A 50 -6.03 -0.27 9.08
C SER A 50 -7.08 -1.15 8.41
N ILE A 51 -6.67 -2.23 7.72
CA ILE A 51 -7.56 -3.05 6.91
C ILE A 51 -8.54 -3.89 7.74
N ARG A 52 -8.12 -4.38 8.91
CA ARG A 52 -8.98 -5.20 9.79
C ARG A 52 -10.18 -4.44 10.36
N ARG A 53 -10.18 -3.10 10.27
CA ARG A 53 -11.32 -2.25 10.68
C ARG A 53 -12.42 -2.18 9.62
N LEU A 54 -12.12 -2.54 8.37
CA LEU A 54 -13.10 -2.53 7.31
C LEU A 54 -14.12 -3.65 7.54
N VAL A 55 -15.41 -3.31 7.57
CA VAL A 55 -16.52 -4.26 7.79
C VAL A 55 -16.46 -5.42 6.80
N VAL A 56 -16.07 -5.16 5.55
CA VAL A 56 -15.94 -6.19 4.51
C VAL A 56 -14.82 -7.21 4.77
N ILE A 57 -13.85 -6.87 5.62
CA ILE A 57 -12.68 -7.70 5.95
C ILE A 57 -12.86 -8.44 7.28
N GLN A 58 -13.67 -7.90 8.20
CA GLN A 58 -13.86 -8.47 9.54
C GLN A 58 -14.30 -9.94 9.49
N GLY A 59 -13.54 -10.80 10.18
CA GLY A 59 -13.80 -12.24 10.24
C GLY A 59 -13.52 -13.02 8.95
N ARG A 60 -12.98 -12.38 7.90
CA ARG A 60 -12.73 -13.02 6.60
C ARG A 60 -11.28 -13.40 6.37
N ILE A 61 -10.35 -12.71 7.03
CA ILE A 61 -8.91 -12.97 6.94
C ILE A 61 -8.30 -12.78 8.32
N ASP A 62 -7.39 -13.67 8.69
CA ASP A 62 -6.59 -13.55 9.89
C ASP A 62 -5.23 -12.91 9.58
N MET A 63 -4.45 -12.63 10.62
CA MET A 63 -3.15 -11.98 10.44
C MET A 63 -2.21 -12.85 9.61
N ALA A 64 -2.20 -14.17 9.81
CA ALA A 64 -1.31 -15.07 9.08
C ALA A 64 -1.62 -15.07 7.56
N GLY A 65 -2.90 -15.17 7.20
CA GLY A 65 -3.35 -15.07 5.81
C GLY A 65 -3.05 -13.70 5.20
N TYR A 66 -3.22 -12.63 5.97
CA TYR A 66 -2.87 -11.29 5.52
C TYR A 66 -1.36 -11.15 5.26
N MET A 67 -0.52 -11.57 6.21
CA MET A 67 0.94 -11.45 6.09
C MET A 67 1.50 -12.28 4.95
N ARG A 68 0.95 -13.48 4.69
CA ARG A 68 1.32 -14.28 3.51
C ARG A 68 1.10 -13.50 2.21
N GLY A 69 -0.08 -12.90 2.05
CA GLY A 69 -0.39 -12.07 0.88
C GLY A 69 0.51 -10.82 0.80
N TYR A 70 0.75 -10.18 1.94
CA TYR A 70 1.60 -9.01 2.02
C TYR A 70 3.06 -9.33 1.63
N ARG A 71 3.61 -10.47 2.06
CA ARG A 71 4.94 -10.93 1.63
C ARG A 71 5.02 -11.07 0.11
N LEU A 72 4.04 -11.73 -0.51
CA LEU A 72 4.00 -11.90 -1.97
C LEU A 72 3.93 -10.53 -2.69
N PHE A 73 3.17 -9.59 -2.15
CA PHE A 73 3.17 -8.21 -2.63
C PHE A 73 4.54 -7.55 -2.48
N ALA A 74 5.19 -7.68 -1.31
CA ALA A 74 6.51 -7.11 -1.05
C ALA A 74 7.57 -7.65 -2.03
N GLU A 75 7.57 -8.96 -2.27
CA GLU A 75 8.45 -9.61 -3.26
C GLU A 75 8.27 -9.02 -4.66
N ASN A 76 7.02 -8.76 -5.07
CA ASN A 76 6.75 -8.12 -6.36
C ASN A 76 7.14 -6.63 -6.36
N ALA A 77 6.84 -5.90 -5.29
CA ALA A 77 7.15 -4.48 -5.15
C ALA A 77 8.66 -4.22 -5.21
N ALA A 78 9.48 -5.13 -4.69
CA ALA A 78 10.94 -5.02 -4.73
C ALA A 78 11.54 -5.02 -6.15
N HIS A 79 10.78 -5.46 -7.16
CA HIS A 79 11.22 -5.49 -8.55
C HIS A 79 10.79 -4.25 -9.36
N ILE A 80 10.08 -3.30 -8.73
CA ILE A 80 9.58 -2.08 -9.37
C ILE A 80 9.91 -0.85 -8.51
N PRO A 81 9.89 0.38 -9.07
CA PRO A 81 9.97 1.58 -8.27
C PRO A 81 8.88 1.59 -7.19
N TYR A 82 9.27 1.71 -5.92
CA TYR A 82 8.32 1.85 -4.83
C TYR A 82 8.73 2.94 -3.84
N ILE A 83 7.74 3.45 -3.12
CA ILE A 83 7.91 4.44 -2.07
C ILE A 83 7.20 3.95 -0.80
N ARG A 84 7.81 4.15 0.36
CA ARG A 84 7.14 3.91 1.64
C ARG A 84 6.16 5.03 1.93
N TYR A 85 4.97 4.70 2.39
CA TYR A 85 3.93 5.64 2.79
C TYR A 85 4.45 6.63 3.85
N GLU A 86 5.27 6.13 4.76
CA GLU A 86 5.93 6.89 5.82
C GLU A 86 6.90 7.93 5.23
N ASP A 87 7.69 7.56 4.22
CA ASP A 87 8.58 8.50 3.52
C ASP A 87 7.77 9.55 2.73
N PHE A 88 6.66 9.12 2.10
CA PHE A 88 5.78 10.03 1.37
C PHE A 88 5.14 11.07 2.29
N THR A 89 4.68 10.66 3.46
CA THR A 89 4.03 11.58 4.40
C THR A 89 5.02 12.48 5.14
N ALA A 90 6.29 12.08 5.26
CA ALA A 90 7.36 12.90 5.82
C ALA A 90 7.89 13.96 4.84
N ASP A 91 8.07 13.61 3.56
CA ASP A 91 8.48 14.53 2.50
C ASP A 91 7.72 14.22 1.19
N PRO A 92 6.48 14.73 1.07
CA PRO A 92 5.62 14.41 -0.08
C PRO A 92 6.15 14.97 -1.39
N GLY A 93 6.88 16.09 -1.34
CA GLY A 93 7.44 16.71 -2.54
C GLY A 93 8.52 15.85 -3.19
N SER A 94 9.52 15.45 -2.41
CA SER A 94 10.60 14.59 -2.91
C SER A 94 10.10 13.18 -3.24
N ALA A 95 9.17 12.63 -2.44
CA ALA A 95 8.56 11.34 -2.73
C ALA A 95 7.76 11.35 -4.04
N LEU A 96 6.84 12.30 -4.22
CA LEU A 96 6.04 12.37 -5.45
C LEU A 96 6.92 12.62 -6.68
N ARG A 97 7.97 13.44 -6.58
CA ARG A 97 8.93 13.62 -7.68
C ARG A 97 9.56 12.30 -8.10
N ARG A 98 10.10 11.52 -7.15
CA ARG A 98 10.67 10.19 -7.44
C ARG A 98 9.66 9.25 -8.11
N LEU A 99 8.39 9.30 -7.68
CA LEU A 99 7.32 8.51 -8.29
C LEU A 99 7.04 8.96 -9.74
N CYS A 100 6.93 10.27 -9.96
CA CYS A 100 6.74 10.86 -11.28
C CYS A 100 7.88 10.49 -12.22
N ASP A 101 9.13 10.58 -11.75
CA ASP A 101 10.32 10.22 -12.53
C ASP A 101 10.27 8.73 -12.95
N GLY A 102 9.93 7.83 -12.02
CA GLY A 102 9.80 6.39 -12.32
C GLY A 102 8.60 6.04 -13.21
N LEU A 103 7.58 6.88 -13.25
CA LEU A 103 6.40 6.73 -14.12
C LEU A 103 6.50 7.53 -15.42
N GLU A 104 7.63 8.20 -15.67
CA GLU A 104 7.81 9.14 -16.78
C GLU A 104 6.67 10.17 -16.88
N ALA A 105 6.13 10.58 -15.72
CA ALA A 105 5.03 11.52 -15.62
C ALA A 105 5.56 12.92 -15.23
N PRO A 106 4.98 14.01 -15.76
CA PRO A 106 5.38 15.35 -15.36
C PRO A 106 5.07 15.60 -13.88
N PHE A 107 6.10 16.03 -13.13
CA PHE A 107 5.93 16.45 -11.74
C PHE A 107 5.29 17.84 -11.68
N ASP A 108 4.23 17.98 -10.88
CA ASP A 108 3.58 19.25 -10.59
C ASP A 108 4.05 19.80 -9.23
N PRO A 109 4.89 20.84 -9.18
CA PRO A 109 5.34 21.42 -7.92
C PRO A 109 4.22 22.07 -7.10
N GLY A 110 3.08 22.39 -7.72
CA GLY A 110 1.93 22.97 -7.04
C GLY A 110 0.94 21.94 -6.48
N PHE A 111 1.24 20.64 -6.55
CA PHE A 111 0.33 19.60 -6.06
C PHE A 111 -0.02 19.80 -4.57
N ALA A 112 0.96 20.18 -3.75
CA ALA A 112 0.82 20.27 -2.29
C ALA A 112 -0.31 21.22 -1.85
N THR A 113 -0.63 22.24 -2.65
CA THR A 113 -1.70 23.22 -2.37
C THR A 113 -3.00 22.95 -3.11
N ARG A 114 -3.00 22.05 -4.11
CA ARG A 114 -4.15 21.80 -4.99
C ARG A 114 -4.76 20.42 -4.86
N TRP A 115 -4.02 19.43 -4.37
CA TRP A 115 -4.43 18.02 -4.38
C TRP A 115 -5.79 17.79 -3.70
N ALA A 116 -6.05 18.44 -2.57
CA ALA A 116 -7.30 18.32 -1.82
C ALA A 116 -8.54 18.79 -2.63
N ARG A 117 -8.33 19.55 -3.71
CA ARG A 117 -9.38 20.04 -4.61
C ARG A 117 -9.58 19.15 -5.84
N TYR A 118 -8.76 18.12 -6.05
CA TYR A 118 -8.92 17.23 -7.19
C TYR A 118 -10.22 16.41 -7.06
N LYS A 119 -11.15 16.59 -8.00
CA LYS A 119 -12.45 15.89 -8.02
C LYS A 119 -12.55 14.79 -9.07
N ASN A 120 -11.55 14.69 -9.95
CA ASN A 120 -11.55 13.77 -11.09
C ASN A 120 -10.66 12.54 -10.87
N VAL A 121 -10.39 12.17 -9.61
CA VAL A 121 -9.63 10.96 -9.27
C VAL A 121 -10.60 9.78 -9.17
N THR A 122 -10.60 8.92 -10.18
CA THR A 122 -11.48 7.75 -10.20
C THR A 122 -11.09 6.74 -9.12
N GLY A 123 -12.07 6.23 -8.40
CA GLY A 123 -11.86 5.28 -7.30
C GLY A 123 -11.44 5.92 -5.97
N ASP A 124 -11.30 7.24 -5.90
CA ASP A 124 -11.26 7.98 -4.65
C ASP A 124 -12.69 8.18 -4.15
N ARG A 125 -13.08 7.39 -3.15
CA ARG A 125 -14.32 7.62 -2.41
C ARG A 125 -13.89 8.35 -1.15
N GLN A 126 -14.29 9.61 -0.98
CA GLN A 126 -14.03 10.45 0.20
C GLN A 126 -14.70 9.90 1.48
N HIS A 127 -14.29 8.71 1.91
CA HIS A 127 -14.79 8.03 3.10
C HIS A 127 -13.60 7.44 3.84
N GLY A 128 -13.25 8.02 4.98
CA GLY A 128 -12.18 7.52 5.85
C GLY A 128 -11.35 8.63 6.51
N PRO A 129 -10.44 8.27 7.42
CA PRO A 129 -9.51 9.21 8.04
C PRO A 129 -8.68 9.93 6.97
N GLY A 130 -8.71 11.27 6.96
CA GLY A 130 -8.01 12.09 5.98
C GLY A 130 -8.82 12.49 4.74
N ALA A 131 -10.09 12.08 4.62
CA ALA A 131 -10.95 12.48 3.50
C ALA A 131 -11.18 14.00 3.41
N GLU A 132 -11.09 14.70 4.54
CA GLU A 132 -11.21 16.17 4.64
C GLU A 132 -9.85 16.85 4.83
N ALA A 133 -8.74 16.11 4.77
CA ALA A 133 -7.42 16.68 4.99
C ALA A 133 -7.06 17.65 3.86
N THR A 134 -6.57 18.82 4.25
CA THR A 134 -6.01 19.83 3.34
C THR A 134 -4.49 19.80 3.30
N GLU A 135 -3.87 19.00 4.17
CA GLU A 135 -2.44 18.87 4.35
C GLU A 135 -2.04 17.40 4.34
N ILE A 136 -0.83 17.12 3.85
CA ILE A 136 -0.24 15.78 3.90
C ILE A 136 0.67 15.76 5.13
N LEU A 137 0.25 15.02 6.14
CA LEU A 137 0.98 14.88 7.40
C LEU A 137 1.27 13.40 7.67
N PRO A 138 2.36 13.08 8.38
CA PRO A 138 2.60 11.73 8.89
C PRO A 138 1.36 11.18 9.61
N ALA A 139 0.92 9.99 9.22
CA ALA A 139 -0.22 9.37 9.88
C ALA A 139 0.12 9.05 11.33
N GLN A 140 -0.84 9.30 12.23
CA GLN A 140 -0.74 8.80 13.59
C GLN A 140 -0.72 7.27 13.55
N ARG A 141 0.41 6.66 13.93
CA ARG A 141 0.54 5.21 13.99
C ARG A 141 -0.28 4.68 15.15
N HIS A 142 -1.08 3.64 14.89
CA HIS A 142 -1.70 2.88 15.97
C HIS A 142 -0.63 1.98 16.58
N ARG A 143 -0.38 2.14 17.89
CA ARG A 143 0.54 1.26 18.60
C ARG A 143 -0.05 -0.17 18.60
N PRO A 144 0.61 -1.16 17.99
CA PRO A 144 0.20 -2.55 18.13
C PRO A 144 0.28 -2.95 19.61
N ASP A 145 -0.67 -3.74 20.10
CA ASP A 145 -0.56 -4.33 21.44
C ASP A 145 0.56 -5.38 21.48
N GLU A 146 1.01 -5.73 22.69
CA GLU A 146 2.11 -6.67 22.90
C GLU A 146 1.82 -8.06 22.31
N ALA A 147 0.57 -8.50 22.37
CA ALA A 147 0.15 -9.78 21.80
C ALA A 147 0.29 -9.79 20.27
N LEU A 148 -0.09 -8.71 19.61
CA LEU A 148 0.08 -8.53 18.17
C LEU A 148 1.55 -8.43 17.77
N LEU A 149 2.38 -7.73 18.56
CA LEU A 149 3.84 -7.66 18.32
C LEU A 149 4.47 -9.05 18.41
N ALA A 150 4.19 -9.80 19.47
CA ALA A 150 4.70 -11.16 19.65
C ALA A 150 4.25 -12.08 18.51
N ALA A 151 2.95 -12.08 18.18
CA ALA A 151 2.43 -12.89 17.09
C ALA A 151 3.04 -12.51 15.73
N ALA A 152 3.35 -11.23 15.50
CA ALA A 152 4.02 -10.77 14.29
C ALA A 152 5.49 -11.21 14.26
N ALA A 153 6.21 -11.09 15.37
CA ALA A 153 7.61 -11.51 15.49
C ALA A 153 7.78 -13.01 15.14
N ASP A 154 6.84 -13.85 15.55
CA ASP A 154 6.82 -15.28 15.25
C ASP A 154 6.42 -15.59 13.79
N ASN A 155 5.83 -14.63 13.06
CA ASN A 155 5.39 -14.82 11.69
C ASN A 155 6.54 -14.60 10.68
N ALA A 156 6.91 -15.67 9.96
CA ALA A 156 8.00 -15.62 8.97
C ALA A 156 7.68 -14.73 7.75
N ASP A 157 6.42 -14.70 7.29
CA ASP A 157 6.00 -13.84 6.17
C ASP A 157 6.14 -12.36 6.53
N TYR A 158 5.75 -11.99 7.74
CA TYR A 158 5.92 -10.64 8.27
C TYR A 158 7.40 -10.23 8.30
N ARG A 159 8.26 -11.04 8.92
CA ARG A 159 9.71 -10.76 8.99
C ARG A 159 10.33 -10.63 7.61
N ARG A 160 9.94 -11.48 6.66
CA ARG A 160 10.42 -11.41 5.29
C ARG A 160 9.95 -10.13 4.58
N ALA A 161 8.70 -9.71 4.78
CA ALA A 161 8.21 -8.46 4.20
C ALA A 161 8.93 -7.23 4.77
N LEU A 162 9.25 -7.23 6.06
CA LEU A 162 10.06 -6.17 6.68
C LEU A 162 11.44 -6.06 6.02
N ASP A 163 12.14 -7.19 5.90
CA ASP A 163 13.47 -7.28 5.28
C ASP A 163 13.45 -6.78 3.82
N ILE A 164 12.49 -7.26 3.01
CA ILE A 164 12.36 -6.85 1.60
C ILE A 164 12.13 -5.34 1.47
N LEU A 165 11.25 -4.77 2.29
CA LEU A 165 10.85 -3.37 2.16
C LEU A 165 11.73 -2.43 2.98
N GLY A 166 12.64 -2.96 3.79
CA GLY A 166 13.56 -2.28 4.70
C GLY A 166 12.87 -1.59 5.88
N TYR A 167 11.85 -2.23 6.46
CA TYR A 167 11.24 -1.81 7.71
C TYR A 167 11.86 -2.54 8.90
N ASP A 168 11.78 -1.92 10.07
CA ASP A 168 12.13 -2.55 11.34
C ASP A 168 10.89 -3.05 12.07
N HIS A 169 11.07 -4.08 12.90
CA HIS A 169 10.05 -4.47 13.86
C HIS A 169 9.91 -3.37 14.93
N PRO A 170 8.68 -2.88 15.23
CA PRO A 170 8.49 -1.90 16.30
C PRO A 170 8.89 -2.47 17.67
N VAL A 171 9.59 -1.66 18.47
CA VAL A 171 9.95 -1.95 19.86
C VAL A 171 8.94 -1.31 20.82
#